data_AF-A0AAD9PVW1-F1
#
_entry.id   AF-A0AAD9PVW1-F1
#
_cell.length_a   1.000
_cell.length_b   1.000
_cell.length_c   1.000
_cell.angle_alpha   90.00
_cell.angle_beta   90.00
_cell.angle_gamma   90.00
#
_symmetry.space_group_name_H-M   'P 1'
#
loop_
_entity.id
_entity.type
_entity.pdbx_description
1 polymer ?
#
loop_
_entity_poly.entity_id
_entity_poly.type
_entity_poly.pdbx_seq_one_letter_code
_entity_poly.pdbx_strand_id
1 'polypeptide(L)'
;MTHDQTIENETEEFHGEEMGDMVQRLKVRRALQEVLHQSQLQGNLVLGVHEAANELAVGEDAIRLCLLVENPHADPGIQVHCRLIEAYCWEWAIPVIKVNNSRKLWEMTEHQETLREPLHCVLVKNLVAEVNPVSTVLEFARGAPAPMLNII
;
A
#
# COMPACT_ATOMS: atom_id res chain seq x y z
N MET A 1 -49.34 23.43 38.18
CA MET A 1 -48.39 22.78 39.10
C MET A 1 -47.22 22.31 38.26
N THR A 2 -46.05 22.79 38.63
CA THR A 2 -44.72 22.63 38.02
C THR A 2 -44.22 21.19 38.00
N HIS A 3 -43.28 20.92 37.07
CA HIS A 3 -42.01 20.14 37.12
C HIS A 3 -41.67 19.84 35.64
N ASP A 4 -40.86 20.65 34.94
CA ASP A 4 -39.38 20.58 34.87
C ASP A 4 -38.87 19.16 34.60
N GLN A 5 -38.28 18.91 33.42
CA GLN A 5 -36.84 18.63 33.28
C GLN A 5 -36.43 18.23 31.84
N THR A 6 -35.37 18.91 31.41
CA THR A 6 -34.39 18.75 30.33
C THR A 6 -33.90 17.32 30.09
N ILE A 7 -33.84 16.84 28.83
CA ILE A 7 -32.97 15.74 28.32
C ILE A 7 -32.73 16.02 26.81
N GLU A 8 -31.67 16.77 26.45
CA GLU A 8 -30.32 16.33 26.02
C GLU A 8 -30.15 16.37 24.48
N ASN A 9 -29.44 17.41 24.03
CA ASN A 9 -28.80 17.48 22.73
C ASN A 9 -27.62 16.49 22.71
N GLU A 10 -27.80 15.38 22.01
CA GLU A 10 -26.76 14.42 21.60
C GLU A 10 -27.22 13.98 20.20
N THR A 11 -26.53 14.10 19.07
CA THR A 11 -25.09 14.08 18.75
C THR A 11 -24.92 14.57 17.29
N GLU A 12 -24.17 15.65 17.05
CA GLU A 12 -23.71 16.06 15.70
C GLU A 12 -22.17 15.95 15.55
N GLU A 13 -21.55 14.92 16.13
CA GLU A 13 -20.09 14.70 15.99
C GLU A 13 -19.72 13.45 15.15
N PHE A 14 -20.69 12.71 14.62
CA PHE A 14 -20.44 11.41 13.97
C PHE A 14 -20.08 11.47 12.46
N HIS A 15 -19.86 12.65 11.87
CA HIS A 15 -19.57 12.76 10.41
C HIS A 15 -18.19 13.35 10.06
N GLY A 16 -17.43 13.84 11.05
CA GLY A 16 -16.12 14.47 10.81
C GLY A 16 -14.98 13.46 10.59
N GLU A 17 -14.99 12.35 11.32
CA GLU A 17 -13.89 11.38 11.33
C GLU A 17 -13.84 10.52 10.05
N GLU A 18 -15.00 10.09 9.53
CA GLU A 18 -15.09 9.30 8.29
C GLU A 18 -14.60 10.08 7.06
N MET A 19 -14.96 11.37 6.98
CA MET A 19 -14.48 12.26 5.93
C MET A 19 -12.97 12.49 6.04
N GLY A 20 -12.45 12.63 7.27
CA GLY A 20 -11.03 12.76 7.54
C GLY A 20 -10.22 11.56 7.03
N ASP A 21 -10.64 10.33 7.36
CA ASP A 21 -9.97 9.11 6.91
C ASP A 21 -9.99 8.98 5.37
N MET A 22 -11.14 9.26 4.75
CA MET A 22 -11.26 9.22 3.29
C MET A 22 -10.29 10.19 2.60
N VAL A 23 -10.21 11.43 3.09
CA VAL A 23 -9.29 12.44 2.55
C VAL A 23 -7.84 12.00 2.73
N GLN A 24 -7.48 11.42 3.87
CA GLN A 24 -6.13 10.89 4.09
C GLN A 24 -5.80 9.74 3.16
N ARG A 25 -6.70 8.77 2.99
CA ARG A 25 -6.50 7.66 2.04
C ARG A 25 -6.34 8.15 0.61
N LEU A 26 -7.08 9.16 0.18
CA LEU A 26 -6.90 9.76 -1.15
C LEU A 26 -5.52 10.43 -1.31
N LYS A 27 -5.02 11.11 -0.28
CA LYS A 27 -3.66 11.67 -0.28
C LYS A 27 -2.61 10.56 -0.42
N VAL A 28 -2.73 9.49 0.37
CA VAL A 28 -1.81 8.33 0.31
C VAL A 28 -1.84 7.69 -1.07
N ARG A 29 -3.01 7.49 -1.69
CA ARG A 29 -3.12 6.95 -3.06
C ARG A 29 -2.36 7.80 -4.08
N ARG A 30 -2.53 9.12 -4.04
CA ARG A 30 -1.84 10.05 -4.94
C ARG A 30 -0.33 10.03 -4.70
N ALA A 31 0.09 10.05 -3.44
CA ALA A 31 1.49 9.96 -3.06
C ALA A 31 2.12 8.64 -3.55
N LEU A 32 1.41 7.53 -3.40
CA LEU A 32 1.85 6.22 -3.88
C LEU A 32 2.01 6.20 -5.41
N GLN A 33 1.05 6.79 -6.15
CA GLN A 33 1.16 6.88 -7.61
C GLN A 33 2.41 7.65 -8.04
N GLU A 34 2.68 8.79 -7.40
CA GLU A 34 3.89 9.58 -7.69
C GLU A 34 5.17 8.82 -7.34
N VAL A 35 5.20 8.14 -6.18
CA VAL A 35 6.33 7.30 -5.78
C VAL A 35 6.62 6.21 -6.81
N LEU A 36 5.58 5.51 -7.28
CA LEU A 36 5.72 4.46 -8.29
C LEU A 36 6.22 5.03 -9.62
N HIS A 37 5.65 6.15 -10.07
CA HIS A 37 6.08 6.83 -11.30
C HIS A 37 7.57 7.21 -11.24
N GLN A 38 8.00 7.91 -10.18
CA GLN A 38 9.39 8.33 -10.03
C GLN A 38 10.34 7.14 -9.91
N SER A 39 9.93 6.09 -9.19
CA SER A 39 10.74 4.88 -9.03
C SER A 39 10.88 4.13 -10.36
N GLN A 40 9.84 4.13 -11.19
CA GLN A 40 9.88 3.55 -12.53
C GLN A 40 10.88 4.30 -13.42
N LEU A 41 10.86 5.63 -13.43
CA LEU A 41 11.80 6.45 -14.20
C LEU A 41 13.27 6.20 -13.80
N GLN A 42 13.50 5.83 -12.54
CA GLN A 42 14.83 5.53 -12.00
C GLN A 42 15.23 4.05 -12.14
N GLY A 43 14.35 3.18 -12.66
CA GLY A 43 14.60 1.74 -12.72
C GLY A 43 14.65 1.05 -11.35
N ASN A 44 13.96 1.62 -10.37
CA ASN A 44 13.95 1.16 -8.98
C ASN A 44 12.73 0.29 -8.63
N LEU A 45 11.96 -0.16 -9.63
CA LEU A 45 10.84 -1.08 -9.42
C LEU A 45 11.20 -2.51 -9.76
N VAL A 46 10.75 -3.44 -8.92
CA VAL A 46 10.72 -4.88 -9.21
C VAL A 46 9.25 -5.28 -9.28
N LEU A 47 8.83 -5.77 -10.45
CA LEU A 47 7.43 -6.06 -10.75
C LEU A 47 7.22 -7.56 -10.80
N GLY A 48 6.30 -8.07 -9.99
CA GLY A 48 5.96 -9.49 -9.96
C GLY A 48 6.44 -10.19 -8.70
N VAL A 49 5.80 -11.34 -8.41
CA VAL A 49 6.07 -12.14 -7.22
C VAL A 49 7.39 -12.90 -7.34
N HIS A 50 7.68 -13.43 -8.54
CA HIS A 50 8.89 -14.20 -8.77
C HIS A 50 10.13 -13.30 -8.72
N GLU A 51 10.06 -12.15 -9.40
CA GLU A 51 11.10 -11.13 -9.43
C GLU A 51 11.34 -10.56 -8.04
N ALA A 52 10.27 -10.29 -7.27
CA ALA A 52 10.39 -9.86 -5.89
C ALA A 52 11.09 -10.89 -5.00
N ALA A 53 10.73 -12.18 -5.12
CA ALA A 53 11.38 -13.25 -4.37
C ALA A 53 12.87 -13.37 -4.73
N ASN A 54 13.24 -13.25 -6.01
CA ASN A 54 14.63 -13.27 -6.46
C ASN A 54 15.42 -12.07 -5.92
N GLU A 55 14.84 -10.87 -5.95
CA GLU A 55 15.48 -9.66 -5.42
C GLU A 55 15.70 -9.75 -3.91
N LEU A 56 14.70 -10.20 -3.15
CA LEU A 56 14.82 -10.39 -1.70
C LEU A 56 15.84 -11.47 -1.33
N ALA A 57 16.02 -12.49 -2.18
CA ALA A 57 17.06 -13.50 -1.98
C ALA A 57 18.48 -12.95 -2.16
N VAL A 58 18.67 -11.84 -2.89
CA VAL A 58 19.95 -11.13 -2.96
C VAL A 58 20.20 -10.34 -1.68
N GLY A 59 19.17 -9.69 -1.14
CA GLY A 59 19.20 -8.99 0.14
C GLY A 59 18.18 -7.86 0.26
N GLU A 60 17.95 -7.41 1.49
CA GLU A 60 16.95 -6.40 1.86
C GLU A 60 17.44 -4.95 1.77
N ASP A 61 18.76 -4.72 1.77
CA ASP A 61 19.37 -3.40 2.01
C ASP A 61 18.84 -2.27 1.10
N ALA A 62 18.54 -2.61 -0.15
CA ALA A 62 18.05 -1.67 -1.14
C ALA A 62 16.52 -1.52 -1.12
N ILE A 63 15.78 -2.45 -0.53
CA ILE A 63 14.32 -2.50 -0.56
C ILE A 63 13.75 -1.59 0.51
N ARG A 64 12.87 -0.66 0.10
CA ARG A 64 12.33 0.36 1.00
C ARG A 64 10.82 0.33 1.14
N LEU A 65 10.12 -0.38 0.25
CA LEU A 65 8.67 -0.57 0.28
C LEU A 65 8.30 -1.83 -0.49
N CYS A 66 7.33 -2.58 0.02
CA CYS A 66 6.69 -3.69 -0.65
C CYS A 66 5.19 -3.41 -0.79
N LEU A 67 4.65 -3.62 -1.99
CA LEU A 67 3.22 -3.60 -2.26
C LEU A 67 2.75 -5.01 -2.57
N LEU A 68 1.74 -5.50 -1.85
CA LEU A 68 1.15 -6.81 -2.09
C LEU A 68 -0.32 -6.66 -2.47
N VAL A 69 -0.74 -7.31 -3.54
CA VAL A 69 -2.16 -7.37 -3.90
C VAL A 69 -2.84 -8.44 -3.06
N GLU A 70 -3.80 -8.02 -2.25
CA GLU A 70 -4.70 -8.91 -1.55
C GLU A 70 -5.77 -9.40 -2.54
N ASN A 71 -5.58 -10.61 -3.07
CA ASN A 71 -6.52 -11.23 -4.00
C ASN A 71 -6.83 -12.67 -3.54
N PRO A 72 -7.99 -12.90 -2.89
CA PRO A 72 -8.37 -14.22 -2.40
C PRO A 72 -8.69 -15.22 -3.53
N HIS A 73 -8.85 -14.73 -4.76
CA HIS A 73 -9.09 -15.55 -5.95
C HIS A 73 -7.82 -15.83 -6.76
N ALA A 74 -6.66 -15.36 -6.30
CA ALA A 74 -5.38 -15.71 -6.92
C ALA A 74 -5.11 -17.22 -6.81
N ASP A 75 -4.27 -17.75 -7.69
CA ASP A 75 -3.81 -19.14 -7.59
C ASP A 75 -3.20 -19.41 -6.20
N PRO A 76 -3.43 -20.58 -5.57
CA PRO A 76 -2.89 -20.88 -4.25
C PRO A 76 -1.37 -20.73 -4.14
N GLY A 77 -0.61 -21.03 -5.21
CA GLY A 77 0.83 -20.82 -5.24
C GLY A 77 1.20 -19.34 -5.11
N ILE A 78 0.48 -18.46 -5.81
CA ILE A 78 0.64 -17.00 -5.68
C ILE A 78 0.30 -16.54 -4.26
N GLN A 79 -0.77 -17.04 -3.66
CA GLN A 79 -1.14 -16.67 -2.29
C GLN A 79 -0.05 -17.07 -1.29
N VAL A 80 0.52 -18.27 -1.43
CA VAL A 80 1.64 -18.73 -0.61
C VAL A 80 2.86 -17.85 -0.79
N HIS A 81 3.25 -17.54 -2.04
CA HIS A 81 4.41 -16.68 -2.29
C HIS A 81 4.22 -15.26 -1.75
N CYS A 82 3.04 -14.64 -1.93
CA CYS A 82 2.74 -13.34 -1.35
C CYS A 82 2.86 -13.37 0.17
N ARG A 83 2.42 -14.46 0.82
CA ARG A 83 2.54 -14.59 2.28
C ARG A 83 3.97 -14.78 2.76
N LEU A 84 4.79 -15.50 2.01
CA LEU A 84 6.23 -15.64 2.28
C LEU A 84 6.96 -14.29 2.14
N ILE A 85 6.65 -13.53 1.08
CA ILE A 85 7.20 -12.18 0.89
C ILE A 85 6.76 -11.25 2.03
N GLU A 86 5.48 -11.26 2.43
CA GLU A 86 4.98 -10.48 3.56
C GLU A 86 5.73 -10.81 4.86
N ALA A 87 5.97 -12.09 5.12
CA ALA A 87 6.71 -12.54 6.30
C ALA A 87 8.19 -12.11 6.26
N TYR A 88 8.85 -12.21 5.09
CA TYR A 88 10.22 -11.73 4.91
C TYR A 88 10.30 -10.22 5.17
N CYS A 89 9.41 -9.44 4.55
CA CYS A 89 9.36 -7.99 4.74
C CYS A 89 9.12 -7.62 6.21
N TRP A 90 8.28 -8.37 6.92
CA TRP A 90 8.07 -8.19 8.36
C TRP A 90 9.35 -8.45 9.17
N GLU A 91 10.05 -9.56 8.91
CA GLU A 91 11.29 -9.94 9.61
C GLU A 91 12.40 -8.89 9.44
N TRP A 92 12.52 -8.32 8.25
CA TRP A 92 13.53 -7.32 7.91
C TRP A 92 13.05 -5.87 8.00
N ALA A 93 11.89 -5.65 8.62
CA ALA A 93 11.27 -4.33 8.80
C ALA A 93 11.13 -3.51 7.48
N ILE A 94 10.93 -4.18 6.35
CA ILE A 94 10.54 -3.57 5.08
C ILE A 94 9.06 -3.18 5.19
N PRO A 95 8.69 -1.90 5.01
CA PRO A 95 7.30 -1.46 5.04
C PRO A 95 6.45 -2.18 3.97
N VAL A 96 5.26 -2.65 4.35
CA VAL A 96 4.33 -3.33 3.45
C VAL A 96 3.02 -2.54 3.37
N ILE A 97 2.50 -2.34 2.15
CA ILE A 97 1.12 -1.88 1.93
C ILE A 97 0.37 -2.94 1.14
N LYS A 98 -0.80 -3.32 1.61
CA LYS A 98 -1.72 -4.17 0.85
C LYS A 98 -2.57 -3.31 -0.08
N VAL A 99 -2.80 -3.78 -1.29
CA VAL A 99 -3.67 -3.10 -2.27
C VAL A 99 -4.70 -4.08 -2.84
N ASN A 100 -5.81 -3.55 -3.36
CA ASN A 100 -6.97 -4.37 -3.72
C ASN A 100 -7.08 -4.71 -5.22
N ASN A 101 -6.18 -4.23 -6.08
CA ASN A 101 -6.36 -4.37 -7.54
C ASN A 101 -5.04 -4.49 -8.31
N SER A 102 -4.77 -5.67 -8.87
CA SER A 102 -3.59 -5.96 -9.69
C SER A 102 -3.45 -5.09 -10.93
N ARG A 103 -4.57 -4.90 -11.66
CA ARG A 103 -4.55 -4.12 -12.91
C ARG A 103 -4.24 -2.67 -12.62
N LYS A 104 -4.88 -2.12 -11.59
CA LYS A 104 -4.68 -0.73 -11.21
C LYS A 104 -3.28 -0.48 -10.68
N LEU A 105 -2.73 -1.43 -9.92
CA LEU A 105 -1.34 -1.37 -9.49
C LEU A 105 -0.40 -1.32 -10.70
N TRP A 106 -0.62 -2.14 -11.72
CA TRP A 106 0.17 -2.10 -12.95
C TRP A 106 0.09 -0.74 -13.65
N GLU A 107 -1.11 -0.21 -13.84
CA GLU A 107 -1.32 1.11 -14.45
C GLU A 107 -0.55 2.22 -13.71
N MET A 108 -0.49 2.16 -12.37
CA MET A 108 0.24 3.13 -11.56
C MET A 108 1.76 3.04 -11.71
N THR A 109 2.30 1.92 -12.19
CA THR A 109 3.75 1.78 -12.47
C THR A 109 4.14 2.38 -13.81
N GLU A 110 3.17 2.74 -14.67
CA GLU A 110 3.39 3.23 -16.04
C GLU A 110 4.37 2.39 -16.88
N HIS A 111 4.41 1.08 -16.59
CA HIS A 111 5.23 0.15 -17.33
C HIS A 111 4.68 0.01 -18.76
N GLN A 112 5.55 0.15 -19.76
CA GLN A 112 5.14 0.19 -21.17
C GLN A 112 4.76 -1.20 -21.73
N GLU A 113 5.11 -2.27 -21.03
CA GLU A 113 4.78 -3.61 -21.46
C GLU A 113 3.30 -3.92 -21.23
N THR A 114 2.75 -4.81 -22.06
CA THR A 114 1.42 -5.32 -21.82
C THR A 114 1.46 -6.29 -20.64
N LEU A 115 0.57 -6.07 -19.66
CA LEU A 115 0.38 -6.98 -18.55
C LEU A 115 -0.04 -8.36 -19.11
N ARG A 116 0.86 -9.34 -19.05
CA ARG A 116 0.57 -10.73 -19.47
C ARG A 116 -0.15 -11.51 -18.39
N GLU A 117 0.16 -11.21 -17.12
CA GLU A 117 -0.35 -11.90 -15.93
C GLU A 117 -0.65 -10.88 -14.83
N PRO A 118 -1.59 -11.14 -13.90
CA PRO A 118 -1.91 -10.17 -12.86
C PRO A 118 -0.69 -9.81 -12.01
N LEU A 119 -0.41 -8.51 -11.88
CA LEU A 119 0.64 -8.02 -10.98
C LEU A 119 0.20 -8.21 -9.53
N HIS A 120 0.94 -9.01 -8.76
CA HIS A 120 0.59 -9.33 -7.37
C HIS A 120 1.56 -8.74 -6.33
N CYS A 121 2.75 -8.33 -6.75
CA CYS A 121 3.77 -7.78 -5.87
C CYS A 121 4.57 -6.70 -6.61
N VAL A 122 4.93 -5.63 -5.90
CA VAL A 122 5.91 -4.64 -6.35
C VAL A 122 6.87 -4.35 -5.21
N LEU A 123 8.18 -4.41 -5.48
CA LEU A 123 9.18 -3.85 -4.59
C LEU A 123 9.65 -2.50 -5.12
N VAL A 124 9.88 -1.57 -4.21
CA VAL A 124 10.45 -0.27 -4.52
C VAL A 124 11.81 -0.15 -3.84
N LYS A 125 12.84 0.08 -4.66
CA LYS A 125 14.23 0.21 -4.23
C LYS A 125 14.60 1.67 -3.98
N ASN A 126 15.59 1.89 -3.12
CA ASN A 126 16.29 3.17 -2.97
C ASN A 126 15.39 4.42 -2.73
N LEU A 127 14.26 4.26 -2.03
CA LEU A 127 13.40 5.38 -1.65
C LEU A 127 14.07 6.32 -0.64
N VAL A 128 13.98 7.62 -0.90
CA VAL A 128 14.50 8.68 -0.01
C VAL A 128 13.34 9.29 0.78
N ALA A 129 13.31 9.05 2.09
CA ALA A 129 12.18 9.38 2.96
C ALA A 129 11.87 10.89 3.10
N GLU A 130 12.83 11.77 2.81
CA GLU A 130 12.69 13.21 3.04
C GLU A 130 11.90 13.95 1.95
N VAL A 131 11.51 13.25 0.87
CA VAL A 131 10.72 13.84 -0.22
C VAL A 131 9.24 13.60 0.03
N ASN A 132 8.43 14.66 -0.06
CA ASN A 132 6.96 14.57 0.02
C ASN A 132 6.42 14.22 -1.39
N PRO A 133 6.50 12.94 -1.77
CA PRO A 133 5.41 12.01 -1.43
C PRO A 133 5.82 10.74 -0.65
N VAL A 134 7.12 10.44 -0.55
CA VAL A 134 7.65 9.21 0.07
C VAL A 134 7.29 9.15 1.56
N SER A 135 7.47 10.24 2.30
CA SER A 135 7.16 10.29 3.73
C SER A 135 5.70 9.92 4.02
N THR A 136 4.76 10.43 3.21
CA THR A 136 3.32 10.13 3.33
C THR A 136 3.04 8.64 3.16
N VAL A 137 3.67 8.00 2.17
CA VAL A 137 3.50 6.56 1.91
C VAL A 137 4.12 5.72 3.03
N LEU A 138 5.33 6.06 3.47
CA LEU A 138 6.01 5.34 4.53
C LEU A 138 5.32 5.50 5.89
N GLU A 139 4.74 6.67 6.18
CA GLU A 139 3.94 6.88 7.38
C GLU A 139 2.69 6.00 7.36
N PHE A 140 1.97 5.95 6.23
CA PHE A 140 0.83 5.05 6.07
C PHE A 140 1.24 3.59 6.30
N ALA A 141 2.35 3.15 5.70
CA ALA A 141 2.86 1.78 5.78
C ALA A 141 3.24 1.30 7.20
N ARG A 142 3.30 2.18 8.20
CA ARG A 142 3.60 1.82 9.60
C ARG A 142 2.47 1.04 10.29
N GLY A 143 1.29 0.95 9.68
CA GLY A 143 0.19 0.16 10.22
C GLY A 143 0.58 -1.30 10.46
N ALA A 144 0.20 -1.85 11.62
CA ALA A 144 0.39 -3.27 11.96
C ALA A 144 -0.97 -3.86 12.41
N PRO A 145 -1.53 -4.86 11.70
CA PRO A 145 -1.01 -5.52 10.49
C PRO A 145 -0.88 -4.57 9.29
N ALA A 146 -0.16 -4.99 8.25
CA ALA A 146 0.09 -4.19 7.05
C ALA A 146 -1.21 -3.55 6.51
N PRO A 147 -1.25 -2.22 6.35
CA PRO A 147 -2.47 -1.50 6.04
C PRO A 147 -2.97 -1.76 4.62
N MET A 148 -4.29 -1.81 4.46
CA MET A 148 -4.96 -1.94 3.17
C MET A 148 -5.23 -0.56 2.56
N LEU A 149 -4.79 -0.35 1.32
CA LEU A 149 -5.07 0.82 0.51
C LEU A 149 -5.90 0.44 -0.72
N ASN A 150 -7.11 0.99 -0.80
CA ASN A 150 -7.99 0.80 -1.96
C ASN A 150 -7.57 1.72 -3.11
N ILE A 151 -7.00 1.17 -4.17
CA ILE A 151 -6.44 1.94 -5.30
C ILE A 151 -7.39 2.09 -6.51
N ILE A 152 -8.63 1.59 -6.38
CA ILE A 152 -9.80 1.66 -7.30
C ILE A 152 -9.63 2.56 -8.53
#